data_AF-A0A7C5AZF0-F1
#
_entry.id   AF-A0A7C5AZF0-F1
#
_cell.length_a   1.000
_cell.length_b   1.000
_cell.length_c   1.000
_cell.angle_alpha   90.00
_cell.angle_beta   90.00
_cell.angle_gamma   90.00
#
_symmetry.space_group_name_H-M   'P 1'
#
loop_
_entity.id
_entity.type
_entity.pdbx_description
1 polymer ?
#
loop_
_entity_poly.entity_id
_entity_poly.type
_entity_poly.pdbx_seq_one_letter_code
_entity_poly.pdbx_strand_id
1 'polypeptide(L)'
;MLQPKLKSKVRCTDLDIGEVSKVVLDPLSHEISHIVVSMNGSGERQIAMGHVQTVTEDLVQLRALSTDILALPPFKREDYVTTHEVEISHLEDNIHVTPGEVLVPLPDLEKSVKRRTFFMNFTHVIGFLIGLPIAYPILRFLMKPMYAEFNNEWLKVGNVSKIKQEDVGVQFKYKKKVKEAFMPESEIDKNVWILRASSELLEKVYKDKDMEFRDSKGKTIWTNKKEVPYVAFSGKCPHLGCGFKWRQHKALGQVFLCPCHLSIYDASGKVLDGPAPRGLDALPVKIAANGDVEIIDMEFKAGTKSQVRIV
;
A
#
# COMPACT_ATOMS: atom_id res chain seq x y z
N MET A 1 51.09 -41.77 22.28
CA MET A 1 50.95 -40.83 23.42
C MET A 1 49.62 -41.12 24.09
N LEU A 2 49.56 -41.21 25.42
CA LEU A 2 48.27 -41.38 26.11
C LEU A 2 47.44 -40.09 25.99
N GLN A 3 46.16 -40.22 25.61
CA GLN A 3 45.20 -39.11 25.62
C GLN A 3 44.59 -38.95 27.03
N PRO A 4 44.32 -37.72 27.49
CA PRO A 4 43.66 -37.50 28.77
C PRO A 4 42.25 -38.11 28.75
N LYS A 5 41.95 -38.93 29.76
CA LYS A 5 40.62 -39.54 29.91
C LYS A 5 39.72 -38.63 30.75
N LEU A 6 38.41 -38.75 30.54
CA LEU A 6 37.42 -38.06 31.37
C LEU A 6 37.51 -38.58 32.81
N LYS A 7 37.28 -37.71 33.79
CA LYS A 7 37.40 -37.98 35.23
C LYS A 7 38.81 -38.30 35.73
N SER A 8 39.84 -38.20 34.89
CA SER A 8 41.22 -38.24 35.38
C SER A 8 41.46 -37.05 36.31
N LYS A 9 42.16 -37.29 37.43
CA LYS A 9 42.54 -36.25 38.38
C LYS A 9 43.55 -35.32 37.74
N VAL A 10 43.44 -34.02 38.01
CA VAL A 10 44.36 -33.01 37.48
C VAL A 10 45.16 -32.41 38.61
N ARG A 11 46.49 -32.51 38.49
CA ARG A 11 47.47 -32.05 39.48
C ARG A 11 48.37 -30.99 38.89
N CYS A 12 48.43 -29.84 39.55
CA CYS A 12 49.42 -28.80 39.29
C CYS A 12 50.74 -29.12 39.99
N THR A 13 51.78 -28.32 39.76
CA THR A 13 53.09 -28.52 40.40
C THR A 13 53.05 -28.36 41.93
N ASP A 14 52.03 -27.68 42.45
CA ASP A 14 51.81 -27.37 43.85
C ASP A 14 50.69 -28.21 44.49
N LEU A 15 49.51 -28.30 43.86
CA LEU A 15 48.30 -28.91 44.46
C LEU A 15 47.41 -29.64 43.44
N ASP A 16 46.51 -30.47 43.97
CA ASP A 16 45.41 -31.09 43.21
C ASP A 16 44.30 -30.06 42.95
N ILE A 17 43.93 -29.87 41.67
CA ILE A 17 43.04 -28.77 41.27
C ILE A 17 41.62 -29.23 40.90
N GLY A 18 41.44 -30.51 40.55
CA GLY A 18 40.13 -31.02 40.14
C GLY A 18 40.22 -32.24 39.22
N GLU A 19 39.20 -32.40 38.37
CA GLU A 19 39.09 -33.53 37.44
C GLU A 19 38.78 -33.04 36.01
N VAL A 20 39.23 -33.79 35.01
CA VAL A 20 38.89 -33.51 33.60
C VAL A 20 37.41 -33.76 33.37
N SER A 21 36.65 -32.71 33.06
CA SER A 21 35.22 -32.83 32.77
C SER A 21 34.93 -32.97 31.28
N LYS A 22 35.65 -32.25 30.42
CA LYS A 22 35.44 -32.24 28.95
C LYS A 22 36.77 -32.12 28.21
N VAL A 23 36.75 -32.46 26.92
CA VAL A 23 37.91 -32.32 26.02
C VAL A 23 37.50 -31.52 24.80
N VAL A 24 38.33 -30.55 24.42
CA VAL A 24 38.12 -29.69 23.25
C VAL A 24 39.07 -30.10 22.14
N LEU A 25 38.54 -30.37 20.97
CA LEU A 25 39.33 -30.66 19.79
C LEU A 25 39.41 -29.47 18.85
N ASP A 26 40.54 -29.42 18.15
CA ASP A 26 40.68 -28.60 16.97
C ASP A 26 40.21 -29.40 15.73
N PRO A 27 39.17 -28.93 15.02
CA PRO A 27 38.62 -29.62 13.87
C PRO A 27 39.57 -29.65 12.66
N LEU A 28 40.63 -28.85 12.63
CA LEU A 28 41.59 -28.83 11.53
C LEU A 28 42.75 -29.80 11.73
N SER A 29 43.28 -29.89 12.95
CA SER A 29 44.37 -30.79 13.29
C SER A 29 43.92 -32.19 13.73
N HIS A 30 42.63 -32.36 14.07
CA HIS A 30 42.07 -33.57 14.66
C HIS A 30 42.73 -34.00 15.98
N GLU A 31 43.42 -33.06 16.64
CA GLU A 31 44.07 -33.27 17.93
C GLU A 31 43.30 -32.56 19.05
N ILE A 32 43.55 -33.03 20.28
CA ILE A 32 43.06 -32.36 21.49
C ILE A 32 43.82 -31.05 21.63
N SER A 33 43.12 -29.92 21.54
CA SER A 33 43.74 -28.61 21.71
C SER A 33 43.70 -28.16 23.18
N HIS A 34 42.61 -28.45 23.89
CA HIS A 34 42.40 -28.06 25.28
C HIS A 34 41.67 -29.14 26.08
N ILE A 35 41.90 -29.17 27.39
CA ILE A 35 41.09 -29.91 28.37
C ILE A 35 40.29 -28.93 29.22
N VAL A 36 39.08 -29.32 29.59
CA VAL A 36 38.25 -28.58 30.55
C VAL A 36 38.34 -29.27 31.90
N VAL A 37 38.75 -28.53 32.91
CA VAL A 37 38.93 -29.03 34.27
C VAL A 37 37.84 -28.45 35.16
N SER A 38 37.08 -29.33 35.80
CA SER A 38 36.12 -28.97 36.84
C SER A 38 36.87 -28.82 38.16
N MET A 39 36.97 -27.58 38.64
CA MET A 39 37.68 -27.26 39.87
C MET A 39 36.72 -27.32 41.06
N ASN A 40 37.13 -27.97 42.15
CA ASN A 40 36.32 -28.19 43.36
C ASN A 40 35.77 -26.87 43.96
N GLY A 41 34.60 -26.43 43.48
CA GLY A 41 33.92 -25.21 43.92
C GLY A 41 34.28 -23.91 43.17
N SER A 42 35.21 -23.93 42.20
CA SER A 42 35.68 -22.71 41.46
C SER A 42 35.24 -22.65 39.98
N GLY A 43 34.34 -23.54 39.59
CA GLY A 43 33.81 -23.65 38.22
C GLY A 43 34.75 -24.39 37.27
N GLU A 44 34.42 -24.37 35.97
CA GLU A 44 35.23 -25.02 34.94
C GLU A 44 36.25 -24.04 34.33
N ARG A 45 37.46 -24.54 34.04
CA ARG A 45 38.52 -23.80 33.33
C ARG A 45 39.00 -24.57 32.12
N GLN A 46 39.27 -23.83 31.05
CA GLN A 46 39.84 -24.38 29.83
C GLN A 46 41.37 -24.24 29.86
N ILE A 47 42.08 -25.35 29.72
CA ILE A 47 43.54 -25.43 29.80
C ILE A 47 44.07 -25.96 28.48
N ALA A 48 44.96 -25.20 27.84
CA ALA A 48 45.62 -25.63 26.60
C ALA A 48 46.54 -26.84 26.86
N MET A 49 46.60 -27.78 25.92
CA MET A 49 47.46 -28.97 26.02
C MET A 49 48.94 -28.64 26.21
N GLY A 50 49.39 -27.44 25.83
CA GLY A 50 50.76 -26.96 26.11
C GLY A 50 51.11 -26.86 27.61
N HIS A 51 50.12 -26.80 28.51
CA HIS A 51 50.32 -26.84 29.96
C HIS A 51 50.35 -28.26 30.53
N VAL A 52 50.05 -29.29 29.73
CA VAL A 52 50.05 -30.69 30.17
C VAL A 52 51.46 -31.24 30.01
N GLN A 53 52.05 -31.71 31.12
CA GLN A 53 53.40 -32.28 31.14
C GLN A 53 53.39 -33.80 30.94
N THR A 54 52.49 -34.51 31.62
CA THR A 54 52.42 -35.97 31.57
C THR A 54 50.98 -36.43 31.76
N VAL A 55 50.59 -37.43 30.98
CA VAL A 55 49.26 -38.06 31.04
C VAL A 55 49.45 -39.54 31.38
N THR A 56 48.85 -39.96 32.49
CA THR A 56 48.74 -41.37 32.90
C THR A 56 47.28 -41.81 32.83
N GLU A 57 46.97 -43.06 33.18
CA GLU A 57 45.59 -43.57 33.07
C GLU A 57 44.58 -42.80 33.92
N ASP A 58 44.98 -42.40 35.14
CA ASP A 58 44.08 -41.76 36.12
C ASP A 58 44.50 -40.33 36.54
N LEU A 59 45.66 -39.86 36.07
CA LEU A 59 46.23 -38.57 36.46
C LEU A 59 46.79 -37.79 35.27
N VAL A 60 46.43 -36.51 35.19
CA VAL A 60 46.98 -35.50 34.28
C VAL A 60 47.82 -34.51 35.09
N GLN A 61 49.12 -34.45 34.82
CA GLN A 61 50.04 -33.53 35.50
C GLN A 61 50.29 -32.29 34.65
N LEU A 62 50.09 -31.11 35.24
CA LEU A 62 50.31 -29.81 34.60
C LEU A 62 51.66 -29.20 35.00
N ARG A 63 52.26 -28.45 34.08
CA ARG A 63 53.50 -27.66 34.30
C ARG A 63 53.24 -26.23 34.77
N ALA A 64 52.16 -26.00 35.50
CA ALA A 64 51.72 -24.67 35.97
C ALA A 64 51.30 -24.72 37.44
N LEU A 65 51.38 -23.57 38.12
CA LEU A 65 50.88 -23.39 39.48
C LEU A 65 49.35 -23.31 39.48
N SER A 66 48.72 -23.73 40.58
CA SER A 66 47.27 -23.69 40.73
C SER A 66 46.68 -22.27 40.61
N THR A 67 47.43 -21.24 41.04
CA THR A 67 47.04 -19.82 40.92
C THR A 67 46.93 -19.35 39.48
N ASP A 68 47.82 -19.83 38.61
CA ASP A 68 47.86 -19.44 37.20
C ASP A 68 46.66 -20.04 36.46
N ILE A 69 46.30 -21.28 36.81
CA ILE A 69 45.11 -21.96 36.25
C ILE A 69 43.82 -21.28 36.72
N LEU A 70 43.73 -20.86 37.99
CA LEU A 70 42.57 -20.14 38.51
C LEU A 70 42.36 -18.78 37.83
N ALA A 71 43.44 -18.11 37.43
CA ALA A 71 43.42 -16.84 36.72
C ALA A 71 42.99 -16.95 35.24
N LEU A 72 42.94 -18.17 34.68
CA LEU A 72 42.45 -18.38 33.32
C LEU A 72 40.96 -18.01 33.20
N PRO A 73 40.50 -17.56 32.02
CA PRO A 73 39.09 -17.29 31.78
C PRO A 73 38.21 -18.52 32.08
N PRO A 74 36.99 -18.31 32.61
CA PRO A 74 36.04 -19.40 32.81
C PRO A 74 35.65 -20.02 31.47
N PHE A 75 35.44 -21.33 31.47
CA PHE A 75 34.98 -22.05 30.29
C PHE A 75 33.55 -21.62 29.92
N LYS A 76 33.35 -21.16 28.68
CA LYS A 76 32.05 -20.76 28.14
C LYS A 76 31.49 -21.86 27.25
N ARG A 77 30.52 -22.62 27.76
CA ARG A 77 29.93 -23.76 27.02
C ARG A 77 29.26 -23.36 25.69
N GLU A 78 28.74 -22.14 25.61
CA GLU A 78 28.04 -21.58 24.44
C GLU A 78 28.92 -21.40 23.20
N ASP A 79 30.25 -21.34 23.36
CA ASP A 79 31.20 -21.20 22.25
C ASP A 79 31.54 -22.54 21.57
N TYR A 80 30.96 -23.64 22.05
CA TYR A 80 31.28 -25.00 21.61
C TYR A 80 30.02 -25.79 21.24
N VAL A 81 30.18 -26.77 20.36
CA VAL A 81 29.18 -27.77 19.99
C VAL A 81 29.70 -29.15 20.30
N THR A 82 28.81 -30.09 20.61
CA THR A 82 29.22 -31.49 20.78
C THR A 82 29.46 -32.15 19.42
N THR A 83 30.29 -33.19 19.40
CA THR A 83 30.45 -34.06 18.22
C THR A 83 29.15 -34.77 17.81
N HIS A 84 28.13 -34.82 18.68
CA HIS A 84 26.80 -35.34 18.35
C HIS A 84 25.96 -34.32 17.56
N GLU A 85 26.22 -33.02 17.75
CA GLU A 85 25.49 -31.94 17.07
C GLU A 85 26.13 -31.57 15.72
N VAL A 86 27.43 -31.80 15.57
CA VAL A 86 28.18 -31.56 14.33
C VAL A 86 29.04 -32.78 14.01
N GLU A 87 28.63 -33.51 12.97
CA GLU A 87 29.37 -34.65 12.44
C GLU A 87 30.59 -34.14 11.65
N ILE A 88 31.79 -34.42 12.16
CA ILE A 88 33.05 -34.10 11.48
C ILE A 88 33.60 -35.41 10.93
N SER A 89 33.72 -35.51 9.61
CA SER A 89 34.22 -36.71 8.95
C SER A 89 35.63 -37.08 9.44
N HIS A 90 35.87 -38.37 9.72
CA HIS A 90 37.17 -38.93 10.15
C HIS A 90 37.69 -38.48 11.53
N LEU A 91 36.87 -37.81 12.33
CA LEU A 91 37.25 -37.38 13.67
C LEU A 91 37.36 -38.58 14.63
N GLU A 92 36.52 -39.60 14.45
CA GLU A 92 36.49 -40.82 15.29
C GLU A 92 37.74 -41.70 15.12
N ASP A 93 38.42 -41.62 13.98
CA ASP A 93 39.60 -42.45 13.65
C ASP A 93 40.82 -42.11 14.53
N ASN A 94 40.83 -40.92 15.16
CA ASN A 94 41.96 -40.40 15.93
C ASN A 94 41.69 -40.22 17.45
N ILE A 95 40.49 -40.59 17.93
CA ILE A 95 40.05 -40.34 19.31
C ILE A 95 39.83 -41.66 20.06
N HIS A 96 40.54 -41.83 21.19
CA HIS A 96 40.41 -43.00 22.08
C HIS A 96 39.69 -42.66 23.40
N VAL A 97 38.98 -41.53 23.46
CA VAL A 97 38.26 -41.05 24.65
C VAL A 97 36.81 -41.53 24.61
N THR A 98 36.29 -42.04 25.74
CA THR A 98 34.88 -42.47 25.85
C THR A 98 33.91 -41.35 25.45
N PRO A 99 32.81 -41.61 24.70
CA PRO A 99 32.01 -40.61 23.96
C PRO A 99 31.24 -39.54 24.76
N GLY A 100 31.57 -39.29 26.01
CA GLY A 100 30.75 -38.50 26.92
C GLY A 100 30.58 -37.04 26.51
N GLU A 101 31.65 -36.26 26.39
CA GLU A 101 31.55 -34.81 26.14
C GLU A 101 32.78 -34.28 25.39
N VAL A 102 32.86 -34.63 24.11
CA VAL A 102 33.84 -34.08 23.17
C VAL A 102 33.29 -32.80 22.54
N LEU A 103 34.06 -31.71 22.62
CA LEU A 103 33.65 -30.37 22.18
C LEU A 103 34.47 -29.86 21.00
N VAL A 104 33.80 -29.16 20.09
CA VAL A 104 34.40 -28.47 18.94
C VAL A 104 33.96 -27.00 18.95
N PRO A 105 34.82 -26.03 18.61
CA PRO A 105 34.45 -24.62 18.54
C PRO A 105 33.28 -24.38 17.56
N LEU A 106 32.28 -23.60 17.98
CA LEU A 106 31.16 -23.19 17.12
C LEU A 106 31.67 -22.23 16.03
N PRO A 107 31.43 -22.52 14.72
CA PRO A 107 31.86 -21.64 13.64
C PRO A 107 31.23 -20.24 13.74
N ASP A 108 32.05 -19.19 13.58
CA ASP A 108 31.59 -17.80 13.71
C ASP A 108 30.50 -17.43 12.68
N LEU A 109 30.49 -18.08 11.52
CA LEU A 109 29.49 -17.90 10.47
C LEU A 109 28.07 -18.30 10.91
N GLU A 110 27.93 -19.16 11.93
CA GLU A 110 26.63 -19.59 12.46
C GLU A 110 26.15 -18.74 13.65
N LYS A 111 27.00 -17.86 14.19
CA LYS A 111 26.67 -17.01 15.34
C LYS A 111 25.73 -15.86 15.00
N SER A 112 25.73 -15.36 13.76
CA SER A 112 25.06 -14.09 13.42
C SER A 112 23.70 -14.22 12.72
N VAL A 113 23.51 -15.21 11.84
CA VAL A 113 22.24 -15.39 11.10
C VAL A 113 21.88 -16.86 10.95
N LYS A 114 20.72 -17.25 11.49
CA LYS A 114 20.16 -18.59 11.25
C LYS A 114 19.85 -18.77 9.77
N ARG A 115 20.36 -19.84 9.15
CA ARG A 115 20.14 -20.17 7.72
C ARG A 115 18.67 -20.08 7.30
N ARG A 116 17.76 -20.55 8.17
CA ARG A 116 16.30 -20.48 7.95
C ARG A 116 15.80 -19.05 7.76
N THR A 117 16.28 -18.11 8.56
CA THR A 117 15.89 -16.69 8.48
C THR A 117 16.41 -16.06 7.19
N PHE A 118 17.63 -16.40 6.78
CA PHE A 118 18.19 -15.95 5.51
C PHE A 118 17.33 -16.40 4.31
N PHE A 119 17.02 -17.69 4.21
CA PHE A 119 16.22 -18.22 3.11
C PHE A 119 14.79 -17.69 3.10
N MET A 120 14.16 -17.55 4.27
CA MET A 120 12.82 -16.96 4.37
C MET A 120 12.80 -15.52 3.85
N ASN A 121 13.77 -14.68 4.26
CA ASN A 121 13.88 -13.30 3.79
C ASN A 121 14.14 -13.25 2.27
N PHE A 122 14.99 -14.13 1.75
CA PHE A 122 15.26 -14.22 0.32
C PHE A 122 14.02 -14.59 -0.49
N THR A 123 13.23 -15.56 -0.02
CA THR A 123 11.94 -15.93 -0.64
C THR A 123 10.96 -14.77 -0.63
N HIS A 124 10.88 -14.00 0.46
CA HIS A 124 10.02 -12.81 0.51
C HIS A 124 10.44 -11.75 -0.50
N VAL A 125 11.75 -11.50 -0.66
CA VAL A 125 12.26 -10.54 -1.65
C VAL A 125 11.91 -10.97 -3.08
N ILE A 126 12.16 -12.24 -3.44
CA ILE A 126 11.81 -12.75 -4.76
C ILE A 126 10.29 -12.71 -4.98
N GLY A 127 9.51 -13.15 -3.99
CA GLY A 127 8.06 -13.13 -4.04
C GLY A 127 7.50 -11.73 -4.28
N PHE A 128 8.08 -10.70 -3.64
CA PHE A 128 7.71 -9.31 -3.87
C PHE A 128 8.06 -8.84 -5.29
N LEU A 129 9.25 -9.18 -5.79
CA LEU A 129 9.70 -8.81 -7.13
C LEU A 129 8.85 -9.44 -8.25
N ILE A 130 8.30 -10.64 -8.02
CA ILE A 130 7.40 -11.31 -8.97
C ILE A 130 5.95 -10.82 -8.80
N GLY A 131 5.49 -10.67 -7.56
CA GLY A 131 4.11 -10.29 -7.24
C GLY A 131 3.78 -8.86 -7.64
N LEU A 132 4.72 -7.92 -7.50
CA LEU A 132 4.48 -6.50 -7.76
C LEU A 132 4.16 -6.20 -9.24
N PRO A 133 4.92 -6.71 -10.23
CA PRO A 133 4.58 -6.52 -11.65
C PRO A 133 3.24 -7.12 -12.06
N ILE A 134 2.77 -8.19 -11.40
CA ILE A 134 1.48 -8.83 -11.67
C ILE A 134 0.33 -8.03 -11.05
N ALA A 135 0.51 -7.57 -9.80
CA ALA A 135 -0.50 -6.79 -9.10
C ALA A 135 -0.64 -5.36 -9.64
N TYR A 136 0.46 -4.75 -10.11
CA TYR A 136 0.49 -3.38 -10.59
C TYR A 136 -0.51 -3.06 -11.73
N PRO A 137 -0.62 -3.82 -12.84
CA PRO A 137 -1.57 -3.51 -13.90
C PRO A 137 -3.01 -3.61 -13.42
N ILE A 138 -3.33 -4.57 -12.55
CA ILE A 138 -4.67 -4.73 -11.96
C ILE A 138 -5.00 -3.52 -11.09
N LEU A 139 -4.10 -3.17 -10.17
CA LEU A 139 -4.29 -2.01 -9.29
C LEU A 139 -4.40 -0.71 -10.10
N ARG A 140 -3.53 -0.52 -11.10
CA ARG A 140 -3.58 0.64 -12.00
C ARG A 140 -4.91 0.70 -12.77
N PHE A 141 -5.40 -0.44 -13.25
CA PHE A 141 -6.67 -0.51 -13.97
C PHE A 141 -7.85 -0.15 -13.06
N LEU A 142 -7.90 -0.68 -11.84
CA LEU A 142 -8.94 -0.37 -10.85
C LEU A 142 -8.90 1.09 -10.38
N MET A 143 -7.70 1.66 -10.27
CA MET A 143 -7.52 3.05 -9.83
C MET A 143 -7.69 4.08 -10.96
N LYS A 144 -7.65 3.66 -12.23
CA LYS A 144 -7.75 4.56 -13.40
C LYS A 144 -8.99 5.46 -13.39
N PRO A 145 -10.22 5.00 -13.06
CA PRO A 145 -11.41 5.85 -13.04
C PRO A 145 -11.31 7.01 -12.05
N MET A 146 -10.55 6.83 -10.96
CA MET A 146 -10.37 7.85 -9.93
C MET A 146 -9.45 8.99 -10.38
N TYR A 147 -8.58 8.73 -11.35
CA TYR A 147 -7.62 9.71 -11.89
C TYR A 147 -7.90 10.12 -13.34
N ALA A 148 -9.01 9.64 -13.92
CA ALA A 148 -9.41 10.03 -15.27
C ALA A 148 -9.80 11.52 -15.28
N GLU A 149 -9.29 12.25 -16.27
CA GLU A 149 -9.69 13.64 -16.47
C GLU A 149 -11.14 13.70 -17.00
N PHE A 150 -11.87 14.75 -16.61
CA PHE A 150 -13.22 14.95 -17.14
C PHE A 150 -13.18 15.19 -18.66
N ASN A 151 -14.05 14.53 -19.41
CA ASN A 151 -14.24 14.86 -20.82
C ASN A 151 -14.88 16.27 -20.93
N ASN A 152 -14.16 17.19 -21.57
CA ASN A 152 -14.57 18.58 -21.80
C ASN A 152 -14.82 18.88 -23.29
N GLU A 153 -15.05 17.85 -24.11
CA GLU A 153 -15.36 17.99 -25.52
C GLU A 153 -16.71 18.68 -25.73
N TRP A 154 -16.78 19.50 -26.77
CA TRP A 154 -18.01 20.15 -27.20
C TRP A 154 -18.87 19.17 -27.98
N LEU A 155 -20.12 19.02 -27.55
CA LEU A 155 -21.12 18.17 -28.19
C LEU A 155 -22.19 19.04 -28.81
N LYS A 156 -22.39 18.87 -30.13
CA LYS A 156 -23.53 19.47 -30.83
C LYS A 156 -24.81 18.77 -30.39
N VAL A 157 -25.74 19.53 -29.81
CA VAL A 157 -27.02 19.03 -29.31
C VAL A 157 -28.22 19.46 -30.15
N GLY A 158 -28.08 20.52 -30.95
CA GLY A 158 -29.17 21.00 -31.78
C GLY A 158 -28.85 22.30 -32.51
N ASN A 159 -29.91 23.05 -32.85
CA ASN A 159 -29.83 24.33 -33.54
C ASN A 159 -30.82 25.32 -32.91
N VAL A 160 -30.43 26.59 -32.79
CA VAL A 160 -31.21 27.66 -32.16
C VAL A 160 -32.57 27.89 -32.83
N SER A 161 -32.74 27.52 -34.10
CA SER A 161 -34.00 27.64 -34.84
C SER A 161 -35.17 26.88 -34.21
N LYS A 162 -34.88 25.89 -33.34
CA LYS A 162 -35.90 25.16 -32.58
C LYS A 162 -36.44 25.96 -31.38
N ILE A 163 -35.74 27.01 -30.95
CA ILE A 163 -36.09 27.86 -29.81
C ILE A 163 -36.80 29.10 -30.35
N LYS A 164 -38.14 29.05 -30.36
CA LYS A 164 -38.98 30.09 -30.97
C LYS A 164 -39.43 31.18 -30.02
N GLN A 165 -39.55 30.86 -28.73
CA GLN A 165 -40.09 31.74 -27.70
C GLN A 165 -39.03 32.02 -26.64
N GLU A 166 -39.09 33.21 -26.04
CA GLU A 166 -38.25 33.59 -24.91
C GLU A 166 -38.77 32.96 -23.64
N ASP A 167 -37.86 32.67 -22.71
CA ASP A 167 -38.12 32.14 -21.38
C ASP A 167 -38.88 30.79 -21.37
N VAL A 168 -38.83 30.06 -22.48
CA VAL A 168 -39.41 28.71 -22.62
C VAL A 168 -38.32 27.66 -22.74
N GLY A 169 -38.39 26.66 -21.85
CA GLY A 169 -37.55 25.46 -21.87
C GLY A 169 -37.77 24.60 -23.11
N VAL A 170 -36.72 24.47 -23.95
CA VAL A 170 -36.70 23.50 -25.07
C VAL A 170 -35.76 22.35 -24.74
N GLN A 171 -36.27 21.11 -24.84
CA GLN A 171 -35.48 19.91 -24.60
C GLN A 171 -34.72 19.50 -25.86
N PHE A 172 -33.41 19.33 -25.73
CA PHE A 172 -32.57 18.67 -26.72
C PHE A 172 -32.13 17.33 -26.18
N LYS A 173 -32.24 16.28 -27.00
CA LYS A 173 -31.76 14.94 -26.69
C LYS A 173 -30.52 14.66 -27.52
N TYR A 174 -29.51 14.08 -26.91
CA TYR A 174 -28.26 13.70 -27.55
C TYR A 174 -27.76 12.38 -26.99
N LYS A 175 -26.97 11.66 -27.79
CA LYS A 175 -26.36 10.41 -27.37
C LYS A 175 -24.95 10.66 -26.89
N LYS A 176 -24.60 10.12 -25.73
CA LYS A 176 -23.23 10.12 -25.21
C LYS A 176 -22.68 8.70 -25.28
N LYS A 177 -21.54 8.54 -25.92
CA LYS A 177 -20.78 7.29 -25.88
C LYS A 177 -20.07 7.18 -24.54
N VAL A 178 -20.34 6.12 -23.80
CA VAL A 178 -19.69 5.82 -22.53
C VAL A 178 -18.90 4.52 -22.69
N LYS A 179 -17.62 4.59 -22.35
CA LYS A 179 -16.71 3.45 -22.33
C LYS A 179 -16.36 3.13 -20.89
N GLU A 180 -17.04 2.14 -20.32
CA GLU A 180 -16.70 1.62 -19.00
C GLU A 180 -15.60 0.57 -19.11
N ALA A 181 -14.91 0.31 -18.00
CA ALA A 181 -13.70 -0.50 -17.98
C ALA A 181 -13.92 -1.95 -18.44
N PHE A 182 -15.11 -2.51 -18.18
CA PHE A 182 -15.46 -3.91 -18.44
C PHE A 182 -16.71 -4.10 -19.29
N MET A 183 -17.37 -3.03 -19.73
CA MET A 183 -18.54 -3.09 -20.61
C MET A 183 -18.20 -2.60 -22.01
N PRO A 184 -18.84 -3.15 -23.06
CA PRO A 184 -18.72 -2.62 -24.40
C PRO A 184 -19.17 -1.16 -24.44
N GLU A 185 -18.65 -0.40 -25.40
CA GLU A 185 -19.06 0.98 -25.62
C GLU A 185 -20.57 1.02 -25.81
N SER A 186 -21.25 1.80 -24.95
CA SER A 186 -22.69 1.95 -24.98
C SER A 186 -23.06 3.41 -25.25
N GLU A 187 -24.18 3.60 -25.93
CA GLU A 187 -24.75 4.92 -26.15
C GLU A 187 -25.85 5.17 -25.13
N ILE A 188 -25.68 6.20 -24.31
CA ILE A 188 -26.67 6.63 -23.33
C ILE A 188 -27.41 7.85 -23.89
N ASP A 189 -28.74 7.77 -23.93
CA ASP A 189 -29.60 8.90 -24.26
C ASP A 189 -29.59 9.90 -23.10
N LYS A 190 -29.09 11.11 -23.37
CA LYS A 190 -29.10 12.22 -22.43
C LYS A 190 -29.94 13.36 -22.98
N ASN A 191 -30.26 14.30 -22.09
CA ASN A 191 -30.97 15.52 -22.47
C ASN A 191 -30.42 16.74 -21.77
N VAL A 192 -30.59 17.88 -22.43
CA VAL A 192 -30.26 19.22 -21.95
C VAL A 192 -31.47 20.11 -22.22
N TRP A 193 -31.74 21.03 -21.30
CA TRP A 193 -32.75 22.06 -21.45
C TRP A 193 -32.08 23.35 -21.84
N ILE A 194 -32.53 24.00 -22.92
CA ILE A 194 -31.96 25.25 -23.40
C ILE A 194 -33.08 26.26 -23.54
N LEU A 195 -32.84 27.47 -23.04
CA LEU A 195 -33.76 28.59 -23.10
C LEU A 195 -33.11 29.73 -23.84
N ARG A 196 -33.90 30.46 -24.65
CA ARG A 196 -33.55 31.81 -25.06
C ARG A 196 -34.04 32.75 -23.96
N ALA A 197 -33.14 33.28 -23.16
CA ALA A 197 -33.47 34.06 -21.98
C ALA A 197 -33.69 35.54 -22.33
N SER A 198 -34.74 36.14 -21.78
CA SER A 198 -34.94 37.59 -21.77
C SER A 198 -33.88 38.28 -20.91
N SER A 199 -33.72 39.59 -21.06
CA SER A 199 -32.77 40.37 -20.24
C SER A 199 -33.03 40.21 -18.73
N GLU A 200 -34.30 40.20 -18.32
CA GLU A 200 -34.70 39.98 -16.93
C GLU A 200 -34.30 38.58 -16.42
N LEU A 201 -34.43 37.56 -17.27
CA LEU A 201 -34.06 36.20 -16.90
C LEU A 201 -32.54 36.03 -16.81
N LEU A 202 -31.78 36.66 -17.72
CA LEU A 202 -30.33 36.67 -17.70
C LEU A 202 -29.79 37.31 -16.41
N GLU A 203 -30.37 38.42 -15.96
CA GLU A 203 -30.03 39.04 -14.68
C GLU A 203 -30.25 38.09 -13.50
N LYS A 204 -31.35 37.31 -13.49
CA LYS A 204 -31.62 36.32 -12.43
C LYS A 204 -30.61 35.17 -12.43
N VAL A 205 -30.19 34.71 -13.61
CA VAL A 205 -29.24 33.59 -13.77
C VAL A 205 -27.81 34.02 -13.44
N TYR A 206 -27.36 35.15 -13.99
CA TYR A 206 -25.96 35.59 -13.96
C TYR A 206 -25.66 36.58 -12.84
N LYS A 207 -26.65 37.30 -12.30
CA LYS A 207 -26.48 38.32 -11.24
C LYS A 207 -25.34 39.29 -11.55
N ASP A 208 -25.38 39.83 -12.78
CA ASP A 208 -24.40 40.75 -13.38
C ASP A 208 -22.97 40.20 -13.60
N LYS A 209 -22.73 38.91 -13.35
CA LYS A 209 -21.43 38.27 -13.51
C LYS A 209 -21.49 37.13 -14.54
N ASP A 210 -20.42 37.00 -15.31
CA ASP A 210 -20.26 35.85 -16.17
C ASP A 210 -20.14 34.56 -15.35
N MET A 211 -20.60 33.44 -15.92
CA MET A 211 -20.57 32.15 -15.25
C MET A 211 -19.38 31.34 -15.73
N GLU A 212 -18.36 31.23 -14.87
CA GLU A 212 -17.15 30.44 -15.14
C GLU A 212 -17.35 28.97 -14.78
N PHE A 213 -16.88 28.09 -15.67
CA PHE A 213 -16.83 26.65 -15.45
C PHE A 213 -15.38 26.21 -15.35
N ARG A 214 -15.04 25.52 -14.26
CA ARG A 214 -13.67 25.08 -13.96
C ARG A 214 -13.57 23.56 -13.89
N ASP A 215 -12.38 23.03 -14.16
CA ASP A 215 -12.07 21.61 -13.99
C ASP A 215 -11.70 21.28 -12.52
N SER A 216 -11.38 20.00 -12.24
CA SER A 216 -10.93 19.57 -10.90
C SER A 216 -9.62 20.22 -10.43
N LYS A 217 -8.82 20.74 -11.36
CA LYS A 217 -7.53 21.41 -11.09
C LYS A 217 -7.70 22.93 -10.97
N GLY A 218 -8.93 23.45 -11.06
CA GLY A 218 -9.25 24.88 -10.99
C GLY A 218 -9.00 25.65 -12.29
N LYS A 219 -8.64 24.98 -13.39
CA LYS A 219 -8.47 25.62 -14.70
C LYS A 219 -9.83 25.94 -15.31
N THR A 220 -10.00 27.16 -15.81
CA THR A 220 -11.20 27.57 -16.52
C THR A 220 -11.34 26.80 -17.84
N ILE A 221 -12.44 26.09 -17.98
CA ILE A 221 -12.84 25.35 -19.18
C ILE A 221 -13.57 26.29 -20.14
N TRP A 222 -14.55 27.02 -19.62
CA TRP A 222 -15.40 27.93 -20.39
C TRP A 222 -16.02 28.98 -19.49
N THR A 223 -16.49 30.08 -20.08
CA THR A 223 -17.25 31.12 -19.39
C THR A 223 -18.47 31.45 -20.22
N ASN A 224 -19.67 31.18 -19.68
CA ASN A 224 -20.90 31.65 -20.29
C ASN A 224 -21.01 33.15 -20.01
N LYS A 225 -21.05 33.93 -21.09
CA LYS A 225 -21.18 35.38 -21.04
C LYS A 225 -22.63 35.78 -20.83
N LYS A 226 -22.88 36.74 -19.96
CA LYS A 226 -24.25 37.23 -19.68
C LYS A 226 -24.93 37.89 -20.89
N GLU A 227 -24.15 38.39 -21.85
CA GLU A 227 -24.68 39.03 -23.07
C GLU A 227 -25.21 38.01 -24.09
N VAL A 228 -24.88 36.73 -23.92
CA VAL A 228 -25.38 35.66 -24.80
C VAL A 228 -26.75 35.22 -24.27
N PRO A 229 -27.85 35.35 -25.05
CA PRO A 229 -29.21 35.14 -24.55
C PRO A 229 -29.59 33.66 -24.52
N TYR A 230 -28.65 32.76 -24.23
CA TYR A 230 -28.88 31.33 -24.15
C TYR A 230 -28.35 30.77 -22.84
N VAL A 231 -29.22 30.04 -22.14
CA VAL A 231 -28.88 29.34 -20.91
C VAL A 231 -29.18 27.86 -21.11
N ALA A 232 -28.24 27.00 -20.73
CA ALA A 232 -28.39 25.56 -20.80
C ALA A 232 -28.36 24.96 -19.39
N PHE A 233 -29.33 24.08 -19.09
CA PHE A 233 -29.40 23.32 -17.85
C PHE A 233 -29.32 21.81 -18.12
N SER A 234 -28.61 21.09 -17.26
CA SER A 234 -28.59 19.63 -17.26
C SER A 234 -30.00 19.06 -17.16
N GLY A 235 -30.26 17.97 -17.88
CA GLY A 235 -31.52 17.24 -17.81
C GLY A 235 -31.78 16.52 -16.48
N LYS A 236 -30.82 16.53 -15.54
CA LYS A 236 -30.89 15.82 -14.26
C LYS A 236 -31.29 16.75 -13.11
N CYS A 237 -32.29 16.33 -12.34
CA CYS A 237 -32.73 17.03 -11.13
C CYS A 237 -31.67 16.93 -10.01
N PRO A 238 -31.24 18.04 -9.39
CA PRO A 238 -30.29 18.05 -8.27
C PRO A 238 -30.70 17.26 -7.03
N HIS A 239 -31.97 16.83 -6.90
CA HIS A 239 -32.43 15.99 -5.80
C HIS A 239 -31.82 14.58 -5.86
N LEU A 240 -32.23 13.77 -6.84
CA LEU A 240 -31.81 12.36 -7.00
C LEU A 240 -31.48 11.99 -8.45
N GLY A 241 -31.30 12.97 -9.34
CA GLY A 241 -30.86 12.74 -10.73
C GLY A 241 -31.97 12.40 -11.73
N CYS A 242 -33.24 12.39 -11.32
CA CYS A 242 -34.38 12.19 -12.22
C CYS A 242 -34.45 13.22 -13.35
N GLY A 243 -34.99 12.83 -14.51
CA GLY A 243 -35.39 13.77 -15.55
C GLY A 243 -36.58 14.65 -15.12
N PHE A 244 -36.57 15.91 -15.53
CA PHE A 244 -37.67 16.86 -15.32
C PHE A 244 -38.18 17.45 -16.64
N LYS A 245 -39.37 18.07 -16.63
CA LYS A 245 -40.01 18.64 -17.82
C LYS A 245 -40.43 20.09 -17.61
N TRP A 246 -40.40 20.87 -18.69
CA TRP A 246 -41.04 22.19 -18.75
C TRP A 246 -42.57 22.04 -18.80
N ARG A 247 -43.31 22.68 -17.89
CA ARG A 247 -44.76 22.53 -17.72
C ARG A 247 -45.41 23.83 -17.26
N GLN A 248 -46.68 24.03 -17.65
CA GLN A 248 -47.55 25.03 -17.05
C GLN A 248 -48.09 24.52 -15.70
N HIS A 249 -47.62 25.11 -14.60
CA HIS A 249 -48.14 24.92 -13.26
C HIS A 249 -49.35 25.83 -13.01
N LYS A 250 -50.35 25.34 -12.28
CA LYS A 250 -51.63 26.05 -12.06
C LYS A 250 -51.46 27.41 -11.38
N ALA A 251 -50.57 27.49 -10.39
CA ALA A 251 -50.37 28.69 -9.57
C ALA A 251 -49.07 29.45 -9.87
N LEU A 252 -48.09 28.81 -10.51
CA LEU A 252 -46.73 29.35 -10.68
C LEU A 252 -46.40 29.68 -12.14
N GLY A 253 -47.32 29.43 -13.08
CA GLY A 253 -47.07 29.60 -14.51
C GLY A 253 -46.11 28.54 -15.07
N GLN A 254 -45.30 28.91 -16.06
CA GLN A 254 -44.34 27.98 -16.68
C GLN A 254 -43.16 27.70 -15.74
N VAL A 255 -42.90 26.42 -15.47
CA VAL A 255 -41.86 25.95 -14.54
C VAL A 255 -41.19 24.69 -15.05
N PHE A 256 -39.98 24.40 -14.56
CA PHE A 256 -39.42 23.07 -14.62
C PHE A 256 -39.99 22.24 -13.45
N LEU A 257 -40.61 21.10 -13.78
CA LEU A 257 -41.23 20.20 -12.81
C LEU A 257 -40.57 18.82 -12.87
N CYS A 258 -39.99 18.39 -11.75
CA CYS A 258 -39.50 17.03 -11.56
C CYS A 258 -40.62 16.15 -10.98
N PRO A 259 -41.11 15.12 -11.69
CA PRO A 259 -42.24 14.31 -11.24
C PRO A 259 -41.89 13.32 -10.12
N CYS A 260 -40.61 13.03 -9.87
CA CYS A 260 -40.21 12.01 -8.90
C CYS A 260 -40.56 12.39 -7.45
N HIS A 261 -40.27 13.63 -7.06
CA HIS A 261 -40.51 14.14 -5.70
C HIS A 261 -41.02 15.59 -5.71
N LEU A 262 -41.60 16.00 -6.84
CA LEU A 262 -42.24 17.31 -7.02
C LEU A 262 -41.35 18.53 -6.76
N SER A 263 -40.05 18.43 -7.05
CA SER A 263 -39.19 19.63 -7.07
C SER A 263 -39.58 20.54 -8.23
N ILE A 264 -39.84 21.80 -7.92
CA ILE A 264 -40.27 22.83 -8.87
C ILE A 264 -39.18 23.89 -8.97
N TYR A 265 -38.86 24.30 -10.20
CA TYR A 265 -37.89 25.36 -10.48
C TYR A 265 -38.49 26.39 -11.43
N ASP A 266 -38.09 27.65 -11.26
CA ASP A 266 -38.42 28.70 -12.22
C ASP A 266 -37.59 28.58 -13.51
N ALA A 267 -37.83 29.49 -14.46
CA ALA A 267 -37.09 29.58 -15.71
C ALA A 267 -35.57 29.81 -15.51
N SER A 268 -35.15 30.40 -14.38
CA SER A 268 -33.74 30.63 -14.06
C SER A 268 -33.10 29.41 -13.39
N GLY A 269 -33.86 28.33 -13.20
CA GLY A 269 -33.41 27.11 -12.53
C GLY A 269 -33.38 27.22 -11.01
N LYS A 270 -33.90 28.29 -10.41
CA LYS A 270 -33.96 28.44 -8.95
C LYS A 270 -35.07 27.55 -8.40
N VAL A 271 -34.81 26.88 -7.28
CA VAL A 271 -35.82 26.07 -6.57
C VAL A 271 -36.94 26.99 -6.06
N LEU A 272 -38.18 26.66 -6.44
CA LEU A 272 -39.39 27.28 -5.91
C LEU A 272 -40.00 26.42 -4.80
N ASP A 273 -39.99 25.10 -4.97
CA ASP A 273 -40.58 24.15 -4.02
C ASP A 273 -39.96 22.74 -4.15
N GLY A 274 -40.20 21.90 -3.15
CA GLY A 274 -39.80 20.49 -3.09
C GLY A 274 -38.41 20.23 -2.48
N PRO A 275 -37.96 18.96 -2.46
CA PRO A 275 -36.81 18.53 -1.66
C PRO A 275 -35.43 18.78 -2.29
N ALA A 276 -35.37 19.48 -3.42
CA ALA A 276 -34.11 19.69 -4.12
C ALA A 276 -33.18 20.60 -3.29
N PRO A 277 -31.94 20.17 -3.01
CA PRO A 277 -31.05 20.90 -2.11
C PRO A 277 -30.45 22.18 -2.74
N ARG A 278 -30.57 22.35 -4.06
CA ARG A 278 -30.02 23.46 -4.85
C ARG A 278 -30.75 23.59 -6.19
N GLY A 279 -30.52 24.71 -6.89
CA GLY A 279 -31.05 24.98 -8.23
C GLY A 279 -30.46 24.08 -9.32
N LEU A 280 -31.06 24.13 -10.51
CA LEU A 280 -30.66 23.35 -11.68
C LEU A 280 -29.21 23.62 -12.08
N ASP A 281 -28.55 22.57 -12.56
CA ASP A 281 -27.15 22.63 -12.99
C ASP A 281 -27.03 23.31 -14.34
N ALA A 282 -26.50 24.55 -14.36
CA ALA A 282 -26.12 25.20 -15.60
C ALA A 282 -24.94 24.47 -16.27
N LEU A 283 -24.92 24.49 -17.60
CA LEU A 283 -23.86 23.88 -18.43
C LEU A 283 -23.17 24.93 -19.29
N PRO A 284 -21.89 24.71 -19.67
CA PRO A 284 -21.25 25.48 -20.73
C PRO A 284 -22.06 25.38 -22.01
N VAL A 285 -22.39 26.52 -22.59
CA VAL A 285 -23.12 26.60 -23.86
C VAL A 285 -22.42 27.59 -24.77
N LYS A 286 -22.34 27.24 -26.06
CA LYS A 286 -21.93 28.16 -27.11
C LYS A 286 -22.79 27.95 -28.34
N ILE A 287 -22.99 29.04 -29.07
CA ILE A 287 -23.73 29.05 -30.33
C ILE A 287 -22.73 29.24 -31.45
N ALA A 288 -22.65 28.28 -32.37
CA ALA A 288 -21.80 28.39 -33.55
C ALA A 288 -22.41 29.37 -34.56
N ALA A 289 -21.58 29.87 -35.49
CA ALA A 289 -22.01 30.87 -36.48
C ALA A 289 -23.16 30.39 -37.40
N ASN A 290 -23.27 29.08 -37.61
CA ASN A 290 -24.35 28.44 -38.37
C ASN A 290 -25.65 28.22 -37.54
N GLY A 291 -25.68 28.70 -36.30
CA GLY A 291 -26.79 28.52 -35.36
C GLY A 291 -26.80 27.19 -34.61
N ASP A 292 -25.79 26.34 -34.76
CA ASP A 292 -25.69 25.11 -33.98
C ASP A 292 -25.44 25.42 -32.50
N VAL A 293 -26.10 24.65 -31.64
CA VAL A 293 -25.95 24.73 -30.20
C VAL A 293 -25.03 23.61 -29.75
N GLU A 294 -23.93 23.99 -29.12
CA GLU A 294 -22.95 23.09 -28.56
C GLU A 294 -22.87 23.27 -27.05
N ILE A 295 -22.72 22.16 -26.33
CA ILE A 295 -22.56 22.14 -24.87
C ILE A 295 -21.37 21.26 -24.47
N ILE A 296 -20.81 21.52 -23.30
CA ILE A 296 -19.94 20.56 -22.62
C ILE A 296 -20.80 19.78 -21.63
N ASP A 297 -20.84 18.46 -21.79
CA ASP A 297 -21.61 17.60 -20.89
C ASP A 297 -20.93 17.51 -19.51
N MET A 298 -21.50 18.20 -18.53
CA MET A 298 -21.06 18.14 -17.14
C MET A 298 -22.11 17.43 -16.29
N GLU A 299 -21.69 16.44 -15.52
CA GLU A 299 -22.53 15.82 -14.51
C GLU A 299 -22.15 16.33 -13.12
N PHE A 300 -23.15 16.49 -12.27
CA PHE A 300 -22.95 16.96 -10.91
C PHE A 300 -23.63 16.01 -9.93
N LYS A 301 -23.02 15.87 -8.74
CA LYS A 301 -23.55 15.02 -7.67
C LYS A 301 -24.93 15.50 -7.24
N ALA A 302 -25.91 14.61 -7.31
CA ALA A 302 -27.26 14.84 -6.79
C ALA A 302 -27.28 14.71 -5.25
N GLY A 303 -28.29 15.30 -4.61
CA GLY A 303 -28.53 15.19 -3.17
C GLY A 303 -27.64 16.07 -2.30
N THR A 304 -26.82 16.94 -2.89
CA THR A 304 -25.91 17.83 -2.16
C THR A 304 -26.18 19.30 -2.48
N LYS A 305 -26.00 20.19 -1.48
CA LYS A 305 -26.15 21.65 -1.66
C LYS A 305 -25.02 22.24 -2.52
N SER A 306 -23.84 21.65 -2.45
CA SER A 306 -22.67 22.03 -3.25
C SER A 306 -22.75 21.46 -4.67
N GLN A 307 -22.42 22.26 -5.66
CA GLN A 307 -22.28 21.78 -7.04
C GLN A 307 -20.91 21.11 -7.21
N VAL A 308 -20.87 19.78 -7.10
CA VAL A 308 -19.64 18.97 -7.25
C VAL A 308 -19.71 18.17 -8.54
N ARG A 309 -18.80 18.45 -9.49
CA ARG A 309 -18.74 17.74 -10.77
C ARG A 309 -18.29 16.27 -10.57
N ILE A 310 -18.92 15.36 -11.29
CA ILE A 310 -18.61 13.91 -11.30
C ILE A 310 -18.25 13.45 -12.72
N VAL A 311 -17.50 12.34 -12.79
CA VAL A 311 -16.97 11.74 -14.03
C VAL A 311 -18.06 10.92 -14.72
#